data_AF-A0A497VRQ2-F1
#
_entry.id   AF-A0A497VRQ2-F1
#
_cell.length_a   1.000
_cell.length_b   1.000
_cell.length_c   1.000
_cell.angle_alpha   90.00
_cell.angle_beta   90.00
_cell.angle_gamma   90.00
#
_symmetry.space_group_name_H-M   'P 1'
#
loop_
_entity.id
_entity.type
_entity.pdbx_description
1 polymer ?
#
loop_
_entity_poly.entity_id
_entity_poly.type
_entity_poly.pdbx_seq_one_letter_code
_entity_poly.pdbx_strand_id
1 'polypeptide(L)'
;MMAASNEGEHRVEVVSIWQGATQAFGVGFPPLMHSLLYWGFASLVVHVCQRLVEHTAFSVDPSSRRISASHAALCTGCIVWALDVVGLFMYSELSHHALELGPALGCLLVMVFSSRLTIPALSTSTSIRSLIPAGLVLALGMLSGHFLLARSYVAHFSEVNGLAIALAFATAFGVACYTAIRHRAAKMSALTPRYTPQNWMDKLICGGAILVLHWLLLNCFPLQKPAAGDPANGLTLLAVLLVFTLALTVEQLRNIRSDQVRQHLQRLGLSLMRVIPAQQKPPAHDIQLSLIADHLPRLLNRNSLTLHFQPIVNLYGPQVHYEALLRLNDPLLGPLSPDAFFLVCELQGKTSQVDRLVLANALDAAQGWLAQGMRSSKVCVNVAPVTLLEPDFAQWLGAKLRRRGLPWGMLQLELTEHAIIACGTHMVQAINDLRTLGVGVFMDDFGAGYSSLGVLADLPISGIKCDRLFVRQLPQDPRRQSLLRHVVRLARDLHLEVVVEGVETEQELQSVLESGIGNVQGYFFSKAMPPEAVPQWHQAYRPAQITVLPPRPAVAASPFLASPAPMPS
;
A
#
# COMPACT_ATOMS: atom_id res chain seq x y z
N MET A 1 67.82 -2.79 -66.99
CA MET A 1 68.64 -2.22 -65.90
C MET A 1 67.85 -1.06 -65.31
N MET A 2 67.79 -1.00 -63.97
CA MET A 2 67.09 -0.03 -63.11
C MET A 2 65.59 -0.18 -62.91
N ALA A 3 65.28 -0.90 -61.82
CA ALA A 3 64.16 -0.63 -60.94
C ALA A 3 64.52 0.56 -60.02
N ALA A 4 63.59 1.48 -59.81
CA ALA A 4 63.52 2.31 -58.61
C ALA A 4 62.06 2.73 -58.39
N SER A 5 61.59 2.40 -57.19
CA SER A 5 60.25 2.48 -56.66
C SER A 5 59.78 3.91 -56.40
N ASN A 6 58.51 4.16 -56.73
CA ASN A 6 57.76 5.35 -56.37
C ASN A 6 57.02 5.07 -55.05
N GLU A 7 57.58 5.46 -53.91
CA GLU A 7 56.86 5.44 -52.63
C GLU A 7 56.02 6.71 -52.50
N GLY A 8 54.72 6.58 -52.78
CA GLY A 8 53.72 7.57 -52.39
C GLY A 8 53.34 7.37 -50.92
N GLU A 9 53.72 8.31 -50.06
CA GLU A 9 53.17 8.45 -48.71
C GLU A 9 51.66 8.72 -48.78
N HIS A 10 50.83 7.68 -48.74
CA HIS A 10 49.44 7.80 -48.32
C HIS A 10 49.39 7.89 -46.79
N ARG A 11 49.47 9.11 -46.24
CA ARG A 11 48.99 9.36 -44.88
C ARG A 11 47.47 9.16 -44.86
N VAL A 12 47.04 8.01 -44.35
CA VAL A 12 45.67 7.79 -43.92
C VAL A 12 45.43 8.68 -42.70
N GLU A 13 44.70 9.78 -42.87
CA GLU A 13 44.16 10.55 -41.75
C GLU A 13 43.23 9.64 -40.94
N VAL A 14 43.70 9.21 -39.77
CA VAL A 14 42.85 8.57 -38.77
C VAL A 14 41.95 9.67 -38.20
N VAL A 15 40.80 9.88 -38.83
CA VAL A 15 39.75 10.74 -38.30
C VAL A 15 39.28 10.11 -36.99
N SER A 16 39.65 10.71 -35.86
CA SER A 16 39.16 10.23 -34.57
C SER A 16 37.64 10.39 -34.52
N ILE A 17 36.93 9.52 -33.81
CA ILE A 17 35.46 9.59 -33.60
C ILE A 17 35.05 11.00 -33.12
N TRP A 18 35.94 11.69 -32.41
CA TRP A 18 35.76 13.08 -31.94
C TRP A 18 35.75 14.11 -33.07
N GLN A 19 36.54 13.93 -34.14
CA GLN A 19 36.57 14.84 -35.31
C GLN A 19 35.31 14.70 -36.19
N GLY A 20 34.72 13.50 -36.27
CA GLY A 20 33.43 13.28 -36.94
C GLY A 20 32.24 13.86 -36.15
N ALA A 21 32.29 13.78 -34.81
CA ALA A 21 31.28 14.39 -33.94
C ALA A 21 31.33 15.92 -33.96
N THR A 22 32.51 16.55 -34.04
CA THR A 22 32.64 18.01 -34.17
C THR A 22 32.18 18.54 -35.53
N GLN A 23 32.06 17.70 -36.57
CA GLN A 23 31.44 18.10 -37.85
C GLN A 23 29.91 18.06 -37.80
N ALA A 24 29.30 17.25 -36.94
CA ALA A 24 27.84 17.11 -36.82
C ALA A 24 27.20 18.03 -35.77
N PHE A 25 28.00 18.59 -34.85
CA PHE A 25 27.55 19.38 -33.70
C PHE A 25 28.39 20.66 -33.58
N GLY A 26 27.73 21.83 -33.61
CA GLY A 26 28.39 23.15 -33.64
C GLY A 26 28.94 23.63 -32.29
N VAL A 27 28.48 23.07 -31.18
CA VAL A 27 28.91 23.40 -29.82
C VAL A 27 29.71 22.23 -29.24
N GLY A 28 30.97 22.49 -28.89
CA GLY A 28 31.86 21.51 -28.26
C GLY A 28 31.32 21.00 -26.92
N PHE A 29 31.80 19.83 -26.50
CA PHE A 29 31.45 19.30 -25.18
C PHE A 29 32.04 20.18 -24.06
N PRO A 30 31.33 20.42 -22.95
CA PRO A 30 31.78 21.33 -21.90
C PRO A 30 33.07 20.84 -21.21
N PRO A 31 33.87 21.76 -20.62
CA PRO A 31 35.12 21.40 -19.96
C PRO A 31 34.92 20.36 -18.86
N LEU A 32 35.90 19.45 -18.68
CA LEU A 32 35.78 18.29 -17.79
C LEU A 32 35.30 18.64 -16.38
N MET A 33 35.85 19.69 -15.76
CA MET A 33 35.46 20.10 -14.41
C MET A 33 34.00 20.55 -14.30
N HIS A 34 33.52 21.35 -15.26
CA HIS A 34 32.12 21.77 -15.30
C HIS A 34 31.21 20.57 -15.55
N SER A 35 31.61 19.66 -16.45
CA SER A 35 30.90 18.42 -16.77
C SER A 35 30.75 17.51 -15.55
N LEU A 36 31.82 17.32 -14.75
CA LEU A 36 31.77 16.53 -13.52
C LEU A 36 30.87 17.15 -12.45
N LEU A 37 30.94 18.48 -12.27
CA LEU A 37 30.08 19.20 -11.32
C LEU A 37 28.60 19.12 -11.69
N TYR A 38 28.28 19.38 -12.96
CA TYR A 38 26.91 19.27 -13.46
C TYR A 38 26.39 17.84 -13.39
N TRP A 39 27.22 16.84 -13.71
CA TRP A 39 26.85 15.44 -13.55
C TRP A 39 26.50 15.09 -12.11
N GLY A 40 27.30 15.53 -11.14
CA GLY A 40 27.00 15.36 -9.71
C GLY A 40 25.68 16.02 -9.31
N PHE A 41 25.46 17.27 -9.75
CA PHE A 41 24.25 18.02 -9.46
C PHE A 41 23.00 17.41 -10.12
N ALA A 42 23.08 17.01 -11.38
CA ALA A 42 22.01 16.30 -12.09
C ALA A 42 21.66 14.98 -11.41
N SER A 43 22.67 14.22 -10.93
CA SER A 43 22.45 12.98 -10.17
C SER A 43 21.73 13.24 -8.83
N LEU A 44 22.05 14.35 -8.16
CA LEU A 44 21.36 14.79 -6.95
C LEU A 44 19.92 15.22 -7.26
N VAL A 45 19.68 15.93 -8.36
CA VAL A 45 18.33 16.29 -8.81
C VAL A 45 17.49 15.05 -9.05
N VAL A 46 18.02 14.05 -9.76
CA VAL A 46 17.35 12.74 -9.95
C VAL A 46 17.01 12.11 -8.59
N HIS A 47 17.93 12.18 -7.62
CA HIS A 47 17.66 11.67 -6.27
C HIS A 47 16.51 12.40 -5.57
N VAL A 48 16.50 13.73 -5.60
CA VAL A 48 15.48 14.56 -4.94
C VAL A 48 14.11 14.38 -5.61
N CYS A 49 14.05 14.41 -6.94
CA CYS A 49 12.82 14.17 -7.69
C CYS A 49 12.26 12.77 -7.40
N GLN A 50 13.12 11.75 -7.34
CA GLN A 50 12.71 10.40 -6.94
C GLN A 50 12.13 10.39 -5.52
N ARG A 51 12.77 11.07 -4.56
CA ARG A 51 12.28 11.13 -3.16
C ARG A 51 10.94 11.85 -3.04
N LEU A 52 10.75 12.94 -3.78
CA LEU A 52 9.48 13.66 -3.85
C LEU A 52 8.38 12.74 -4.36
N VAL A 53 8.65 12.00 -5.44
CA VAL A 53 7.69 11.05 -6.02
C VAL A 53 7.40 9.89 -5.07
N GLU A 54 8.41 9.28 -4.45
CA GLU A 54 8.24 8.20 -3.47
C GLU A 54 7.31 8.58 -2.31
N HIS A 55 7.49 9.78 -1.75
CA HIS A 55 6.64 10.26 -0.67
C HIS A 55 5.16 10.30 -1.09
N THR A 56 4.87 10.77 -2.30
CA THR A 56 3.50 10.82 -2.81
C THR A 56 2.94 9.44 -3.10
N ALA A 57 3.76 8.56 -3.66
CA ALA A 57 3.36 7.24 -4.08
C ALA A 57 2.99 6.32 -2.91
N PHE A 58 3.45 6.60 -1.68
CA PHE A 58 3.19 5.78 -0.49
C PHE A 58 2.00 6.23 0.36
N SER A 59 1.36 7.36 0.02
CA SER A 59 0.14 7.78 0.72
C SER A 59 -1.02 6.82 0.42
N VAL A 60 -1.69 6.33 1.47
CA VAL A 60 -2.80 5.35 1.38
C VAL A 60 -4.13 6.04 1.06
N ASP A 61 -4.33 7.27 1.55
CA ASP A 61 -5.53 8.06 1.29
C ASP A 61 -5.49 8.70 -0.11
N PRO A 62 -6.48 8.43 -0.98
CA PRO A 62 -6.53 9.00 -2.34
C PRO A 62 -6.57 10.53 -2.37
N SER A 63 -7.16 11.18 -1.36
CA SER A 63 -7.30 12.64 -1.33
C SER A 63 -5.94 13.32 -1.04
N SER A 64 -5.27 12.88 0.03
CA SER A 64 -3.91 13.26 0.38
C SER A 64 -2.94 12.95 -0.76
N ARG A 65 -3.03 11.76 -1.36
CA ARG A 65 -2.17 11.37 -2.49
C ARG A 65 -2.25 12.34 -3.66
N ARG A 66 -3.45 12.78 -4.05
CA ARG A 66 -3.62 13.75 -5.16
C ARG A 66 -2.98 15.10 -4.86
N ILE A 67 -3.16 15.60 -3.63
CA ILE A 67 -2.58 16.87 -3.20
C ILE A 67 -1.06 16.78 -3.18
N SER A 68 -0.50 15.75 -2.54
CA SER A 68 0.94 15.56 -2.46
C SER A 68 1.56 15.32 -3.84
N ALA A 69 0.92 14.53 -4.72
CA ALA A 69 1.36 14.32 -6.11
C ALA A 69 1.41 15.63 -6.91
N SER A 70 0.39 16.48 -6.76
CA SER A 70 0.35 17.80 -7.40
C SER A 70 1.48 18.72 -6.95
N HIS A 71 1.82 18.68 -5.66
CA HIS A 71 2.90 19.45 -5.07
C HIS A 71 4.28 18.93 -5.49
N ALA A 72 4.51 17.61 -5.42
CA ALA A 72 5.75 17.00 -5.90
C ALA A 72 6.00 17.28 -7.38
N ALA A 73 4.93 17.26 -8.20
CA ALA A 73 5.03 17.56 -9.61
C ALA A 73 5.44 19.02 -9.89
N LEU A 74 4.87 19.97 -9.13
CA LEU A 74 5.25 21.38 -9.19
C LEU A 74 6.72 21.56 -8.79
N CYS A 75 7.15 20.97 -7.68
CA CYS A 75 8.55 21.04 -7.24
C CYS A 75 9.52 20.44 -8.24
N THR A 76 9.16 19.31 -8.85
CA THR A 76 9.98 18.65 -9.87
C THR A 76 10.17 19.56 -11.08
N GLY A 77 9.10 20.21 -11.56
CA GLY A 77 9.20 21.19 -12.64
C GLY A 77 10.14 22.36 -12.31
N CYS A 78 10.07 22.91 -11.10
CA CYS A 78 10.96 23.98 -10.66
C CYS A 78 12.43 23.53 -10.56
N ILE A 79 12.69 22.32 -10.06
CA ILE A 79 14.05 21.80 -9.92
C ILE A 79 14.67 21.51 -11.29
N VAL A 80 13.91 20.90 -12.20
CA VAL A 80 14.36 20.64 -13.58
C VAL A 80 14.62 21.94 -14.32
N TRP A 81 13.77 22.95 -14.17
CA TRP A 81 14.00 24.29 -14.70
C TRP A 81 15.30 24.90 -14.16
N ALA A 82 15.53 24.84 -12.85
CA ALA A 82 16.76 25.37 -12.25
C ALA A 82 18.01 24.65 -12.77
N LEU A 83 17.93 23.32 -12.93
CA LEU A 83 19.00 22.52 -13.53
C LEU A 83 19.32 22.96 -14.96
N ASP A 84 18.30 23.20 -15.78
CA ASP A 84 18.43 23.64 -17.16
C ASP A 84 19.11 25.01 -17.27
N VAL A 85 18.71 25.96 -16.41
CA VAL A 85 19.34 27.29 -16.31
C VAL A 85 20.81 27.19 -15.89
N VAL A 86 21.12 26.37 -14.88
CA VAL A 86 22.51 26.14 -14.43
C VAL A 86 23.35 25.53 -15.54
N GLY A 87 22.78 24.66 -16.36
CA GLY A 87 23.48 24.02 -17.49
C GLY A 87 23.98 25.02 -18.54
N LEU A 88 23.31 26.16 -18.74
CA LEU A 88 23.78 27.20 -19.65
C LEU A 88 25.12 27.81 -19.21
N PHE A 89 25.35 27.89 -17.89
CA PHE A 89 26.58 28.45 -17.31
C PHE A 89 27.79 27.51 -17.38
N MET A 90 27.61 26.26 -17.81
CA MET A 90 28.75 25.34 -18.04
C MET A 90 29.62 25.76 -19.24
N TYR A 91 29.07 26.61 -20.11
CA TYR A 91 29.69 27.02 -21.36
C TYR A 91 30.14 28.46 -21.21
N SER A 92 31.46 28.68 -21.23
CA SER A 92 32.06 30.01 -21.12
C SER A 92 31.61 30.98 -22.20
N GLU A 93 31.18 30.47 -23.36
CA GLU A 93 30.66 31.29 -24.47
C GLU A 93 29.26 31.87 -24.17
N LEU A 94 28.49 31.21 -23.30
CA LEU A 94 27.13 31.59 -22.94
C LEU A 94 27.07 32.39 -21.62
N SER A 95 28.08 32.27 -20.76
CA SER A 95 28.10 32.88 -19.42
C SER A 95 28.09 34.41 -19.40
N HIS A 96 28.40 35.07 -20.52
CA HIS A 96 28.44 36.53 -20.64
C HIS A 96 27.12 37.17 -21.09
N HIS A 97 26.15 36.37 -21.51
CA HIS A 97 24.82 36.84 -21.93
C HIS A 97 23.84 36.82 -20.76
N ALA A 98 23.23 37.97 -20.44
CA ALA A 98 22.24 38.08 -19.38
C ALA A 98 21.00 37.24 -19.70
N LEU A 99 20.53 36.45 -18.73
CA LEU A 99 19.33 35.64 -18.86
C LEU A 99 18.10 36.56 -18.96
N GLU A 100 17.37 36.51 -20.07
CA GLU A 100 16.13 37.30 -20.21
C GLU A 100 15.02 36.75 -19.31
N LEU A 101 14.38 37.64 -18.54
CA LEU A 101 13.35 37.25 -17.57
C LEU A 101 12.12 36.60 -18.23
N GLY A 102 11.67 37.13 -19.37
CA GLY A 102 10.49 36.62 -20.09
C GLY A 102 10.63 35.17 -20.52
N PRO A 103 11.64 34.82 -21.34
CA PRO A 103 11.93 33.44 -21.73
C PRO A 103 12.19 32.50 -20.55
N ALA A 104 12.90 32.97 -19.51
CA ALA A 104 13.17 32.17 -18.31
C ALA A 104 11.90 31.80 -17.54
N LEU A 105 10.97 32.76 -17.33
CA LEU A 105 9.67 32.52 -16.70
C LEU A 105 8.77 31.65 -17.58
N GLY A 106 8.81 31.84 -18.89
CA GLY A 106 8.09 30.99 -19.83
C GLY A 106 8.55 29.53 -19.76
N CYS A 107 9.86 29.30 -19.69
CA CYS A 107 10.43 27.95 -19.52
C CYS A 107 9.94 27.32 -18.21
N LEU A 108 9.98 28.07 -17.09
CA LEU A 108 9.48 27.61 -15.79
C LEU A 108 8.01 27.15 -15.88
N LEU A 109 7.15 27.95 -16.53
CA LEU A 109 5.73 27.62 -16.70
C LEU A 109 5.53 26.32 -17.51
N VAL A 110 6.27 26.16 -18.60
CA VAL A 110 6.22 24.94 -19.43
C VAL A 110 6.71 23.72 -18.64
N MET A 111 7.81 23.85 -17.90
CA MET A 111 8.36 22.77 -17.08
C MET A 111 7.41 22.36 -15.95
N VAL A 112 6.80 23.32 -15.26
CA VAL A 112 5.82 23.06 -14.18
C VAL A 112 4.54 22.43 -14.75
N PHE A 113 4.03 22.94 -15.87
CA PHE A 113 2.81 22.43 -16.49
C PHE A 113 2.98 21.01 -17.01
N SER A 114 4.04 20.75 -17.78
CA SER A 114 4.36 19.41 -18.28
C SER A 114 4.61 18.42 -17.14
N SER A 115 5.33 18.81 -16.09
CA SER A 115 5.54 18.00 -14.89
C SER A 115 4.22 17.68 -14.18
N ARG A 116 3.31 18.65 -14.01
CA ARG A 116 2.00 18.45 -13.39
C ARG A 116 1.10 17.49 -14.16
N LEU A 117 1.16 17.50 -15.50
CA LEU A 117 0.37 16.60 -16.33
C LEU A 117 0.89 15.16 -16.31
N THR A 118 2.20 14.97 -16.14
CA THR A 118 2.86 13.69 -16.44
C THR A 118 3.28 12.91 -15.20
N ILE A 119 3.76 13.58 -14.15
CA ILE A 119 4.31 12.93 -12.95
C ILE A 119 3.28 12.07 -12.22
N PRO A 120 1.99 12.44 -12.06
CA PRO A 120 1.00 11.54 -11.49
C PRO A 120 0.90 10.21 -12.26
N ALA A 121 0.86 10.26 -13.59
CA ALA A 121 0.81 9.05 -14.42
C ALA A 121 2.11 8.22 -14.34
N LEU A 122 3.27 8.87 -14.29
CA LEU A 122 4.58 8.22 -14.19
C LEU A 122 4.85 7.60 -12.81
N SER A 123 4.20 8.12 -11.75
CA SER A 123 4.43 7.70 -10.37
C SER A 123 3.40 6.70 -9.84
N THR A 124 2.12 6.88 -10.16
CA THR A 124 1.05 6.06 -9.56
C THR A 124 0.54 4.96 -10.49
N SER A 125 0.77 5.03 -11.80
CA SER A 125 0.19 4.05 -12.71
C SER A 125 0.95 2.73 -12.72
N THR A 126 0.19 1.64 -12.67
CA THR A 126 0.70 0.26 -12.74
C THR A 126 0.75 -0.28 -14.17
N SER A 127 0.30 0.50 -15.17
CA SER A 127 0.29 0.10 -16.58
C SER A 127 1.42 0.72 -17.37
N ILE A 128 2.15 -0.09 -18.15
CA ILE A 128 3.14 0.40 -19.11
C ILE A 128 2.46 1.29 -20.18
N ARG A 129 1.19 1.01 -20.51
CA ARG A 129 0.44 1.75 -21.54
C ARG A 129 0.20 3.21 -21.19
N SER A 130 0.12 3.55 -19.91
CA SER A 130 0.00 4.95 -19.47
C SER A 130 1.34 5.65 -19.28
N LEU A 131 2.44 4.89 -19.19
CA LEU A 131 3.78 5.42 -18.96
C LEU A 131 4.35 6.08 -20.22
N ILE A 132 4.16 5.43 -21.38
CA ILE A 132 4.60 5.91 -22.68
C ILE A 132 4.04 7.31 -23.01
N PRO A 133 2.71 7.56 -23.02
CA PRO A 133 2.19 8.88 -23.37
C PRO A 133 2.64 9.96 -22.37
N ALA A 134 2.70 9.63 -21.07
CA ALA A 134 3.19 10.57 -20.06
C ALA A 134 4.67 10.91 -20.25
N GLY A 135 5.51 9.93 -20.57
CA GLY A 135 6.92 10.14 -20.89
C GLY A 135 7.12 11.02 -22.13
N LEU A 136 6.31 10.80 -23.18
CA LEU A 136 6.37 11.60 -24.42
C LEU A 136 6.03 13.07 -24.15
N VAL A 137 4.96 13.33 -23.39
CA VAL A 137 4.53 14.69 -23.03
C VAL A 137 5.60 15.38 -22.16
N LEU A 138 6.24 14.66 -21.24
CA LEU A 138 7.29 15.22 -20.40
C LEU A 138 8.53 15.57 -21.24
N ALA A 139 8.94 14.69 -22.15
CA ALA A 139 10.05 14.95 -23.07
C ALA A 139 9.78 16.16 -23.97
N LEU A 140 8.57 16.26 -24.53
CA LEU A 140 8.16 17.41 -25.35
C LEU A 140 8.16 18.71 -24.53
N GLY A 141 7.68 18.65 -23.28
CA GLY A 141 7.71 19.78 -22.36
C GLY A 141 9.13 20.24 -22.03
N MET A 142 10.05 19.31 -21.78
CA MET A 142 11.45 19.64 -21.52
C MET A 142 12.12 20.32 -22.71
N LEU A 143 11.95 19.77 -23.93
CA LEU A 143 12.48 20.39 -25.14
C LEU A 143 11.88 21.79 -25.38
N SER A 144 10.55 21.92 -25.24
CA SER A 144 9.86 23.20 -25.46
C SER A 144 10.29 24.26 -24.44
N GLY A 145 10.45 23.89 -23.18
CA GLY A 145 10.97 24.78 -22.14
C GLY A 145 12.40 25.21 -22.43
N HIS A 146 13.28 24.26 -22.77
CA HIS A 146 14.67 24.57 -23.11
C HIS A 146 14.77 25.48 -24.34
N PHE A 147 13.99 25.23 -25.40
CA PHE A 147 14.01 26.09 -26.60
C PHE A 147 13.51 27.49 -26.31
N LEU A 148 12.56 27.64 -25.39
CA LEU A 148 12.13 28.95 -24.94
C LEU A 148 13.26 29.65 -24.17
N LEU A 149 13.94 28.93 -23.26
CA LEU A 149 15.07 29.45 -22.50
C LEU A 149 16.26 29.85 -23.40
N ALA A 150 16.58 29.01 -24.38
CA ALA A 150 17.68 29.20 -25.31
C ALA A 150 17.39 30.27 -26.38
N ARG A 151 16.14 30.76 -26.49
CA ARG A 151 15.69 31.66 -27.56
C ARG A 151 16.56 32.90 -27.72
N SER A 152 17.03 33.48 -26.61
CA SER A 152 17.91 34.67 -26.60
C SER A 152 19.35 34.38 -27.03
N TYR A 153 19.74 33.11 -27.11
CA TYR A 153 21.09 32.66 -27.44
C TYR A 153 21.20 32.10 -28.87
N VAL A 154 20.08 31.84 -29.54
CA VAL A 154 20.03 31.30 -30.91
C VAL A 154 20.34 32.38 -31.94
N ALA A 155 21.25 32.09 -32.87
CA ALA A 155 21.60 32.99 -33.96
C ALA A 155 20.55 32.98 -35.08
N HIS A 156 20.13 31.79 -35.53
CA HIS A 156 19.16 31.62 -36.63
C HIS A 156 18.23 30.45 -36.34
N PHE A 157 16.92 30.69 -36.32
CA PHE A 157 15.91 29.64 -36.16
C PHE A 157 15.66 28.82 -37.44
N SER A 158 16.21 29.25 -38.58
CA SER A 158 16.09 28.57 -39.88
C SER A 158 17.07 27.39 -40.04
N GLU A 159 18.15 27.36 -39.27
CA GLU A 159 19.17 26.31 -39.32
C GLU A 159 18.98 25.39 -38.10
N VAL A 160 18.29 24.27 -38.32
CA VAL A 160 17.92 23.34 -37.25
C VAL A 160 18.70 22.04 -37.40
N ASN A 161 19.35 21.61 -36.32
CA ASN A 161 19.97 20.29 -36.26
C ASN A 161 18.92 19.23 -35.87
N GLY A 162 18.25 18.67 -36.88
CA GLY A 162 17.21 17.65 -36.66
C GLY A 162 17.72 16.39 -35.93
N LEU A 163 18.99 16.03 -36.11
CA LEU A 163 19.61 14.91 -35.43
C LEU A 163 19.80 15.19 -33.93
N ALA A 164 20.25 16.39 -33.58
CA ALA A 164 20.36 16.82 -32.18
C ALA A 164 19.00 16.83 -31.47
N ILE A 165 17.95 17.35 -32.13
CA ILE A 165 16.58 17.34 -31.60
C ILE A 165 16.08 15.91 -31.37
N ALA A 166 16.25 15.02 -32.35
CA ALA A 166 15.80 13.65 -32.24
C ALA A 166 16.50 12.90 -31.10
N LEU A 167 17.82 13.07 -30.95
CA LEU A 167 18.60 12.45 -29.88
C LEU A 167 18.28 13.06 -28.50
N ALA A 168 18.07 14.38 -28.42
CA ALA A 168 17.64 15.05 -27.20
C ALA A 168 16.28 14.52 -26.75
N PHE A 169 15.30 14.45 -27.65
CA PHE A 169 13.98 13.90 -27.36
C PHE A 169 14.07 12.44 -26.90
N ALA A 170 14.82 11.59 -27.62
CA ALA A 170 14.99 10.19 -27.26
C ALA A 170 15.64 10.01 -25.89
N THR A 171 16.66 10.81 -25.56
CA THR A 171 17.34 10.77 -24.26
C THR A 171 16.39 11.22 -23.14
N ALA A 172 15.69 12.34 -23.33
CA ALA A 172 14.71 12.85 -22.39
C ALA A 172 13.59 11.84 -22.10
N PHE A 173 13.02 11.25 -23.15
CA PHE A 173 11.99 10.22 -23.05
C PHE A 173 12.53 8.96 -22.35
N GLY A 174 13.75 8.53 -22.70
CA GLY A 174 14.40 7.37 -22.12
C GLY A 174 14.65 7.52 -20.63
N VAL A 175 15.18 8.66 -20.17
CA VAL A 175 15.40 8.94 -18.74
C VAL A 175 14.08 8.98 -17.98
N ALA A 176 13.05 9.63 -18.52
CA ALA A 176 11.72 9.69 -17.90
C ALA A 176 11.10 8.29 -17.74
N CYS A 177 11.14 7.47 -18.79
CA CYS A 177 10.60 6.11 -18.73
C CYS A 177 11.42 5.20 -17.81
N TYR A 178 12.76 5.28 -17.89
CA TYR A 178 13.65 4.45 -17.08
C TYR A 178 13.46 4.73 -15.58
N THR A 179 13.47 6.00 -15.18
CA THR A 179 13.25 6.39 -13.77
C THR A 179 11.88 5.96 -13.27
N ALA A 180 10.82 6.11 -14.07
CA ALA A 180 9.48 5.66 -13.71
C ALA A 180 9.38 4.12 -13.58
N ILE A 181 10.01 3.36 -14.48
CA ILE A 181 10.07 1.90 -14.41
C ILE A 181 10.85 1.43 -13.17
N ARG A 182 12.01 2.04 -12.89
CA ARG A 182 12.81 1.73 -11.70
C ARG A 182 12.08 2.08 -10.41
N HIS A 183 11.39 3.22 -10.37
CA HIS A 183 10.55 3.60 -9.24
C HIS A 183 9.45 2.56 -8.98
N ARG A 184 8.77 2.08 -10.02
CA ARG A 184 7.76 1.02 -9.91
C ARG A 184 8.36 -0.29 -9.39
N ALA A 185 9.54 -0.68 -9.88
CA ALA A 185 10.23 -1.88 -9.39
C ALA A 185 10.56 -1.74 -7.90
N ALA A 186 11.05 -0.57 -7.46
CA ALA A 186 11.32 -0.27 -6.05
C ALA A 186 10.05 -0.31 -5.19
N LYS A 187 8.89 0.11 -5.71
CA LYS A 187 7.62 -0.03 -5.00
C LYS A 187 7.27 -1.51 -4.82
N MET A 188 7.36 -2.31 -5.88
CA MET A 188 7.05 -3.75 -5.84
C MET A 188 8.01 -4.58 -4.98
N SER A 189 9.25 -4.10 -4.76
CA SER A 189 10.22 -4.82 -3.91
C SER A 189 9.78 -4.98 -2.45
N ALA A 190 8.85 -4.14 -1.98
CA ALA A 190 8.31 -4.27 -0.63
C ALA A 190 7.43 -5.52 -0.43
N LEU A 191 6.84 -6.05 -1.49
CA LEU A 191 6.02 -7.27 -1.45
C LEU A 191 6.74 -8.48 -2.03
N THR A 192 7.61 -8.27 -3.02
CA THR A 192 8.27 -9.37 -3.72
C THR A 192 9.78 -9.14 -3.77
N PRO A 193 10.60 -10.03 -3.17
CA PRO A 193 12.06 -9.86 -3.11
C PRO A 193 12.77 -9.97 -4.48
N ARG A 194 12.02 -10.24 -5.56
CA ARG A 194 12.53 -10.26 -6.95
C ARG A 194 12.87 -8.87 -7.48
N TYR A 195 12.33 -7.81 -6.91
CA TYR A 195 12.62 -6.44 -7.33
C TYR A 195 13.64 -5.79 -6.39
N THR A 196 14.53 -4.97 -6.93
CA THR A 196 15.51 -4.21 -6.16
C THR A 196 15.28 -2.71 -6.30
N PRO A 197 15.39 -1.94 -5.21
CA PRO A 197 15.27 -0.49 -5.27
C PRO A 197 16.40 0.12 -6.09
N GLN A 198 16.19 1.36 -6.53
CA GLN A 198 17.15 2.11 -7.32
C GLN A 198 18.38 2.48 -6.48
N ASN A 199 19.57 2.08 -6.91
CA ASN A 199 20.83 2.36 -6.21
C ASN A 199 21.45 3.66 -6.71
N TRP A 200 22.47 4.15 -6.00
CA TRP A 200 23.20 5.35 -6.44
C TRP A 200 23.81 5.23 -7.84
N MET A 201 24.16 4.02 -8.26
CA MET A 201 24.64 3.76 -9.62
C MET A 201 23.61 4.13 -10.69
N ASP A 202 22.33 3.78 -10.49
CA ASP A 202 21.27 4.13 -11.44
C ASP A 202 21.06 5.65 -11.52
N LYS A 203 21.21 6.35 -10.40
CA LYS A 203 21.09 7.81 -10.33
C LYS A 203 22.25 8.50 -11.05
N LEU A 204 23.47 7.98 -10.90
CA LEU A 204 24.64 8.44 -11.64
C LEU A 204 24.47 8.24 -13.15
N ILE A 205 23.95 7.09 -13.58
CA ILE A 205 23.66 6.83 -15.00
C ILE A 205 22.64 7.85 -15.54
N CYS A 206 21.55 8.10 -14.80
CA CYS A 206 20.55 9.10 -15.19
C CYS A 206 21.15 10.52 -15.25
N GLY A 207 21.97 10.90 -14.27
CA GLY A 207 22.66 12.19 -14.26
C GLY A 207 23.59 12.36 -15.46
N GLY A 208 24.30 11.29 -15.85
CA GLY A 208 25.17 11.30 -17.03
C GLY A 208 24.36 11.45 -18.33
N ALA A 209 23.22 10.79 -18.42
CA ALA A 209 22.30 10.96 -19.53
C ALA A 209 21.72 12.38 -19.61
N ILE A 210 21.45 13.04 -18.46
CA ILE A 210 21.01 14.44 -18.41
C ILE A 210 22.11 15.40 -18.86
N LEU A 211 23.38 15.13 -18.54
CA LEU A 211 24.52 15.90 -19.07
C LEU A 211 24.57 15.82 -20.60
N VAL A 212 24.45 14.61 -21.16
CA VAL A 212 24.41 14.41 -22.62
C VAL A 212 23.19 15.08 -23.24
N LEU A 213 22.01 14.96 -22.61
CA LEU A 213 20.78 15.63 -23.03
C LEU A 213 20.99 17.14 -23.14
N HIS A 214 21.58 17.76 -22.12
CA HIS A 214 21.83 19.20 -22.10
C HIS A 214 22.76 19.65 -23.23
N TRP A 215 23.82 18.89 -23.49
CA TRP A 215 24.72 19.16 -24.61
C TRP A 215 24.04 19.03 -25.98
N LEU A 216 23.15 18.03 -26.16
CA LEU A 216 22.36 17.87 -27.38
C LEU A 216 21.37 19.03 -27.57
N LEU A 217 20.74 19.49 -26.49
CA LEU A 217 19.80 20.62 -26.53
C LEU A 217 20.46 21.91 -27.02
N LEU A 218 21.69 22.19 -26.58
CA LEU A 218 22.47 23.35 -27.06
C LEU A 218 22.91 23.24 -28.52
N ASN A 219 22.96 22.02 -29.06
CA ASN A 219 23.30 21.79 -30.45
C ASN A 219 22.09 21.76 -31.39
N CYS A 220 20.88 21.96 -30.89
CA CYS A 220 19.66 21.99 -31.70
C CYS A 220 19.62 23.20 -32.65
N PHE A 221 20.25 24.31 -32.24
CA PHE A 221 20.32 25.55 -33.00
C PHE A 221 21.74 26.15 -32.92
N PRO A 222 22.18 26.89 -33.95
CA PRO A 222 23.45 27.61 -33.88
C PRO A 222 23.36 28.73 -32.84
N LEU A 223 24.36 28.81 -31.97
CA LEU A 223 24.44 29.83 -30.92
C LEU A 223 25.10 31.13 -31.43
N GLN A 224 24.71 32.27 -30.86
CA GLN A 224 25.35 33.56 -31.12
C GLN A 224 26.74 33.62 -30.48
N LYS A 225 27.70 34.28 -31.15
CA LYS A 225 29.02 34.55 -30.56
C LYS A 225 28.90 35.57 -29.42
N PRO A 226 29.64 35.42 -28.31
CA PRO A 226 29.54 36.30 -27.15
C PRO A 226 29.84 37.76 -27.48
N ALA A 227 28.93 38.67 -27.14
CA ALA A 227 29.26 40.07 -26.92
C ALA A 227 29.90 40.22 -25.53
N ALA A 228 30.87 41.13 -25.38
CA ALA A 228 31.57 41.36 -24.11
C ALA A 228 30.59 41.80 -23.02
N GLY A 229 30.22 40.88 -22.14
CA GLY A 229 29.33 41.10 -20.99
C GLY A 229 30.06 40.87 -19.65
N ASP A 230 29.66 41.64 -18.65
CA ASP A 230 30.28 41.69 -17.31
C ASP A 230 30.13 40.33 -16.56
N PRO A 231 31.23 39.63 -16.24
CA PRO A 231 31.21 38.30 -15.61
C PRO A 231 30.59 38.27 -14.20
N ALA A 232 30.38 39.42 -13.55
CA ALA A 232 29.86 39.49 -12.18
C ALA A 232 28.40 39.01 -12.05
N ASN A 233 27.55 39.24 -13.06
CA ASN A 233 26.11 38.95 -12.98
C ASN A 233 25.77 37.45 -13.04
N GLY A 234 26.57 36.65 -13.76
CA GLY A 234 26.37 35.19 -13.87
C GLY A 234 26.61 34.47 -12.54
N LEU A 235 27.59 34.92 -11.76
CA LEU A 235 27.90 34.35 -10.45
C LEU A 235 26.82 34.68 -9.41
N THR A 236 26.26 35.89 -9.45
CA THR A 236 25.18 36.31 -8.55
C THR A 236 23.89 35.55 -8.84
N LEU A 237 23.56 35.34 -10.12
CA LEU A 237 22.37 34.57 -10.51
C LEU A 237 22.51 33.08 -10.12
N LEU A 238 23.69 32.48 -10.32
CA LEU A 238 23.98 31.11 -9.88
C LEU A 238 23.82 30.98 -8.36
N ALA A 239 24.34 31.93 -7.59
CA ALA A 239 24.21 31.95 -6.13
C ALA A 239 22.75 32.07 -5.67
N VAL A 240 21.97 32.96 -6.31
CA VAL A 240 20.53 33.13 -6.01
C VAL A 240 19.75 31.86 -6.36
N LEU A 241 20.00 31.24 -7.51
CA LEU A 241 19.37 29.98 -7.92
C LEU A 241 19.74 28.82 -6.97
N LEU A 242 20.99 28.76 -6.51
CA LEU A 242 21.46 27.73 -5.59
C LEU A 242 20.81 27.89 -4.20
N VAL A 243 20.72 29.12 -3.70
CA VAL A 243 20.01 29.44 -2.44
C VAL A 243 18.52 29.16 -2.56
N PHE A 244 17.88 29.52 -3.69
CA PHE A 244 16.46 29.26 -3.91
C PHE A 244 16.16 27.75 -3.99
N THR A 245 17.00 26.99 -4.70
CA THR A 245 16.89 25.53 -4.78
C THR A 245 17.11 24.88 -3.41
N LEU A 246 18.08 25.36 -2.63
CA LEU A 246 18.33 24.89 -1.27
C LEU A 246 17.16 25.22 -0.32
N ALA A 247 16.60 26.43 -0.40
CA ALA A 247 15.47 26.85 0.42
C ALA A 247 14.21 26.01 0.11
N LEU A 248 13.92 25.78 -1.17
CA LEU A 248 12.83 24.90 -1.58
C LEU A 248 13.04 23.47 -1.07
N THR A 249 14.24 22.90 -1.24
CA THR A 249 14.50 21.52 -0.79
C THR A 249 14.34 21.38 0.73
N VAL A 250 14.85 22.32 1.53
CA VAL A 250 14.70 22.32 2.99
C VAL A 250 13.22 22.39 3.42
N GLU A 251 12.45 23.30 2.82
CA GLU A 251 11.02 23.44 3.13
C GLU A 251 10.24 22.16 2.78
N GLN A 252 10.59 21.52 1.66
CA GLN A 252 9.97 20.26 1.25
C GLN A 252 10.30 19.11 2.19
N LEU A 253 11.55 18.98 2.62
CA LEU A 253 11.93 17.96 3.61
C LEU A 253 11.17 18.15 4.93
N ARG A 254 10.91 19.40 5.32
CA ARG A 254 10.13 19.73 6.52
C ARG A 254 8.65 19.35 6.36
N ASN A 255 8.04 19.68 5.23
CA ASN A 255 6.65 19.32 4.93
C ASN A 255 6.45 17.80 4.89
N ILE A 256 7.37 17.06 4.26
CA ILE A 256 7.37 15.60 4.25
C ILE A 256 7.39 15.02 5.67
N ARG A 257 8.28 15.53 6.55
CA ARG A 257 8.33 15.07 7.95
C ARG A 257 7.03 15.37 8.70
N SER A 258 6.43 16.54 8.49
CA SER A 258 5.19 16.93 9.15
C SER A 258 4.01 16.03 8.72
N ASP A 259 3.87 15.78 7.42
CA ASP A 259 2.83 14.89 6.89
C ASP A 259 2.99 13.45 7.38
N GLN A 260 4.23 12.95 7.45
CA GLN A 260 4.52 11.61 8.01
C GLN A 260 4.05 11.49 9.47
N VAL A 261 4.29 12.51 10.29
CA VAL A 261 3.83 12.53 11.69
C VAL A 261 2.30 12.54 11.74
N ARG A 262 1.63 13.36 10.92
CA ARG A 262 0.16 13.43 10.89
C ARG A 262 -0.48 12.10 10.47
N GLN A 263 0.04 11.47 9.42
CA GLN A 263 -0.43 10.16 8.96
C GLN A 263 -0.14 9.06 9.99
N HIS A 264 1.00 9.15 10.69
CA HIS A 264 1.32 8.23 11.77
C HIS A 264 0.30 8.34 12.91
N LEU A 265 -0.05 9.56 13.33
CA LEU A 265 -1.04 9.79 14.38
C LEU A 265 -2.44 9.30 14.00
N GLN A 266 -2.87 9.52 12.75
CA GLN A 266 -4.15 8.99 12.25
C GLN A 266 -4.17 7.46 12.29
N ARG A 267 -3.09 6.81 11.82
CA ARG A 267 -2.96 5.35 11.86
C ARG A 267 -2.92 4.82 13.29
N LEU A 268 -2.23 5.51 14.18
CA LEU A 268 -2.18 5.15 15.59
C LEU A 268 -3.56 5.26 16.22
N GLY A 269 -4.34 6.30 15.90
CA GLY A 269 -5.74 6.40 16.31
C GLY A 269 -6.59 5.22 15.81
N LEU A 270 -6.47 4.86 14.53
CA LEU A 270 -7.16 3.70 13.95
C LEU A 270 -6.70 2.37 14.57
N SER A 271 -5.40 2.21 14.82
CA SER A 271 -4.83 1.01 15.46
C SER A 271 -5.00 0.98 16.97
N LEU A 272 -5.46 2.07 17.60
CA LEU A 272 -5.90 2.03 18.99
C LEU A 272 -7.35 1.54 19.08
N MET A 273 -8.14 1.72 18.01
CA MET A 273 -9.48 1.13 17.90
C MET A 273 -9.46 -0.37 17.56
N ARG A 274 -8.41 -0.85 16.90
CA ARG A 274 -8.15 -2.28 16.65
C ARG A 274 -7.04 -2.70 17.59
N VAL A 275 -7.28 -3.50 18.63
CA VAL A 275 -6.27 -3.86 19.66
C VAL A 275 -5.03 -4.54 19.04
N ILE A 276 -4.11 -3.73 18.51
CA ILE A 276 -2.82 -4.13 17.96
C ILE A 276 -1.80 -3.33 18.77
N PRO A 277 -0.78 -3.97 19.37
CA PRO A 277 0.29 -3.21 20.00
C PRO A 277 0.90 -2.30 18.93
N ALA A 278 0.93 -1.00 19.21
CA ALA A 278 1.53 0.03 18.39
C ALA A 278 3.06 -0.16 18.32
N GLN A 279 3.51 -1.25 17.69
CA GLN A 279 4.88 -1.42 17.28
C GLN A 279 5.05 -0.64 15.98
N GLN A 280 6.05 0.25 15.95
CA GLN A 280 6.52 0.91 14.74
C GLN A 280 6.80 -0.15 13.66
N LYS A 281 5.83 -0.37 12.77
CA LYS A 281 6.04 -1.22 11.60
C LYS A 281 6.93 -0.44 10.61
N PRO A 282 7.96 -1.11 10.03
CA PRO A 282 8.96 -0.45 9.18
C PRO A 282 8.34 0.17 7.92
N PRO A 283 9.06 1.07 7.21
CA PRO A 283 8.58 1.72 5.97
C PRO A 283 8.10 0.75 4.87
N ALA A 284 8.52 -0.52 4.90
CA ALA A 284 8.00 -1.58 4.03
C ALA A 284 6.48 -1.79 4.20
N HIS A 285 5.93 -1.54 5.38
CA HIS A 285 4.50 -1.65 5.65
C HIS A 285 3.70 -0.57 4.91
N ASP A 286 4.22 0.66 4.82
CA ASP A 286 3.55 1.77 4.14
C ASP A 286 3.48 1.55 2.63
N ILE A 287 4.55 0.98 2.06
CA ILE A 287 4.58 0.58 0.65
C ILE A 287 3.57 -0.54 0.39
N GLN A 288 3.49 -1.55 1.26
CA GLN A 288 2.48 -2.61 1.17
C GLN A 288 1.06 -2.05 1.22
N LEU A 289 0.75 -1.15 2.16
CA LEU A 289 -0.57 -0.53 2.27
C LEU A 289 -0.91 0.27 1.00
N SER A 290 0.04 1.04 0.47
CA SER A 290 -0.17 1.76 -0.78
C SER A 290 -0.41 0.83 -1.97
N LEU A 291 0.33 -0.28 -2.07
CA LEU A 291 0.13 -1.25 -3.16
C LEU A 291 -1.25 -1.90 -3.08
N ILE A 292 -1.68 -2.27 -1.88
CA ILE A 292 -3.04 -2.77 -1.67
C ILE A 292 -4.07 -1.70 -2.08
N ALA A 293 -3.85 -0.44 -1.68
CA ALA A 293 -4.73 0.68 -2.03
C ALA A 293 -4.84 0.90 -3.55
N ASP A 294 -3.73 0.78 -4.29
CA ASP A 294 -3.70 0.95 -5.74
C ASP A 294 -4.49 -0.15 -6.47
N HIS A 295 -4.47 -1.35 -5.91
CA HIS A 295 -5.11 -2.53 -6.48
C HIS A 295 -6.47 -2.86 -5.83
N LEU A 296 -6.94 -2.06 -4.87
CA LEU A 296 -8.14 -2.34 -4.09
C LEU A 296 -9.39 -2.59 -4.97
N PRO A 297 -9.67 -1.83 -6.04
CA PRO A 297 -10.83 -2.09 -6.89
C PRO A 297 -10.81 -3.49 -7.52
N ARG A 298 -9.61 -4.00 -7.84
CA ARG A 298 -9.44 -5.37 -8.33
C ARG A 298 -9.52 -6.37 -7.18
N LEU A 299 -8.97 -6.08 -6.01
CA LEU A 299 -8.97 -7.00 -4.86
C LEU A 299 -10.36 -7.17 -4.22
N LEU A 300 -11.25 -6.17 -4.34
CA LEU A 300 -12.63 -6.20 -3.83
C LEU A 300 -13.57 -6.99 -4.74
N ASN A 301 -13.27 -8.26 -4.96
CA ASN A 301 -14.14 -9.20 -5.67
C ASN A 301 -14.14 -10.57 -4.98
N ARG A 302 -15.17 -11.37 -5.23
CA ARG A 302 -15.36 -12.67 -4.57
C ARG A 302 -14.22 -13.67 -4.79
N ASN A 303 -13.59 -13.66 -5.94
CA ASN A 303 -12.53 -14.61 -6.33
C ASN A 303 -11.18 -14.27 -5.69
N SER A 304 -10.96 -13.00 -5.34
CA SER A 304 -9.73 -12.55 -4.68
C SER A 304 -9.75 -12.75 -3.17
N LEU A 305 -10.93 -12.93 -2.56
CA LEU A 305 -11.11 -13.06 -1.11
C LEU A 305 -11.33 -14.54 -0.73
N THR A 306 -10.27 -15.34 -0.76
CA THR A 306 -10.38 -16.75 -0.35
C THR A 306 -10.50 -16.86 1.17
N LEU A 307 -11.27 -17.83 1.64
CA LEU A 307 -11.46 -18.06 3.08
C LEU A 307 -10.84 -19.38 3.45
N HIS A 308 -10.13 -19.38 4.58
CA HIS A 308 -9.79 -20.59 5.29
C HIS A 308 -10.64 -20.65 6.57
N PHE A 309 -10.87 -21.86 7.07
CA PHE A 309 -11.79 -22.12 8.15
C PHE A 309 -11.05 -22.83 9.28
N GLN A 310 -11.04 -22.23 10.47
CA GLN A 310 -10.44 -22.82 11.65
C GLN A 310 -11.52 -23.45 12.53
N PRO A 311 -11.36 -24.71 12.97
CA PRO A 311 -12.37 -25.36 13.79
C PRO A 311 -12.37 -24.82 15.22
N ILE A 312 -13.57 -24.60 15.73
CA ILE A 312 -13.91 -24.37 17.13
C ILE A 312 -14.61 -25.63 17.60
N VAL A 313 -13.97 -26.40 18.47
CA VAL A 313 -14.47 -27.72 18.89
C VAL A 313 -15.16 -27.63 20.24
N ASN A 314 -16.31 -28.29 20.37
CA ASN A 314 -16.93 -28.54 21.66
C ASN A 314 -16.38 -29.85 22.24
N LEU A 315 -15.82 -29.80 23.45
CA LEU A 315 -15.21 -30.96 24.10
C LEU A 315 -16.24 -31.83 24.85
N TYR A 316 -17.44 -31.31 25.09
CA TYR A 316 -18.53 -32.01 25.78
C TYR A 316 -19.59 -32.55 24.82
N GLY A 317 -19.41 -32.40 23.51
CA GLY A 317 -20.41 -32.78 22.51
C GLY A 317 -19.82 -32.87 21.09
N PRO A 318 -20.60 -33.37 20.12
CA PRO A 318 -20.11 -33.57 18.75
C PRO A 318 -20.07 -32.28 17.91
N GLN A 319 -20.35 -31.13 18.53
CA GLN A 319 -20.50 -29.86 17.82
C GLN A 319 -19.14 -29.29 17.44
N VAL A 320 -18.99 -28.90 16.18
CA VAL A 320 -17.84 -28.14 15.69
C VAL A 320 -18.33 -26.94 14.92
N HIS A 321 -17.77 -25.78 15.20
CA HIS A 321 -18.01 -24.54 14.45
C HIS A 321 -16.73 -24.15 13.71
N TYR A 322 -16.83 -23.22 12.77
CA TYR A 322 -15.72 -22.88 11.89
C TYR A 322 -15.59 -21.38 11.73
N GLU A 323 -14.49 -20.81 12.22
CA GLU A 323 -14.20 -19.40 12.02
C GLU A 323 -13.63 -19.16 10.62
N ALA A 324 -14.26 -18.26 9.88
CA ALA A 324 -13.86 -17.84 8.55
C ALA A 324 -12.75 -16.79 8.61
N LEU A 325 -11.56 -17.17 8.20
CA LEU A 325 -10.36 -16.35 8.19
C LEU A 325 -9.94 -16.01 6.77
N LEU A 326 -9.89 -14.72 6.46
CA LEU A 326 -9.51 -14.22 5.14
C LEU A 326 -8.08 -14.63 4.79
N ARG A 327 -7.89 -15.11 3.56
CA ARG A 327 -6.59 -15.32 2.91
C ARG A 327 -6.60 -14.56 1.60
N LEU A 328 -5.56 -13.74 1.40
CA LEU A 328 -5.42 -12.93 0.21
C LEU A 328 -4.18 -13.37 -0.52
N ASN A 329 -4.37 -13.86 -1.74
CA ASN A 329 -3.28 -14.14 -2.65
C ASN A 329 -3.59 -13.51 -4.00
N ASP A 330 -2.74 -12.59 -4.42
CA ASP A 330 -2.89 -11.89 -5.69
C ASP A 330 -1.82 -12.37 -6.68
N PRO A 331 -2.15 -12.66 -7.95
CA PRO A 331 -1.16 -13.12 -8.92
C PRO A 331 0.00 -12.14 -9.17
N LEU A 332 -0.24 -10.84 -8.98
CA LEU A 332 0.76 -9.78 -9.17
C LEU A 332 1.50 -9.44 -7.87
N LEU A 333 0.76 -9.31 -6.76
CA LEU A 333 1.31 -8.83 -5.49
C LEU A 333 1.79 -9.97 -4.56
N GLY A 334 1.42 -11.21 -4.84
CA GLY A 334 1.67 -12.37 -3.99
C GLY A 334 0.73 -12.41 -2.77
N PRO A 335 1.14 -13.09 -1.69
CA PRO A 335 0.35 -13.16 -0.46
C PRO A 335 0.28 -11.79 0.23
N LEU A 336 -0.94 -11.38 0.61
CA LEU A 336 -1.19 -10.11 1.28
C LEU A 336 -1.65 -10.36 2.73
N SER A 337 -1.22 -9.48 3.64
CA SER A 337 -1.69 -9.49 5.03
C SER A 337 -3.18 -9.08 5.08
N PRO A 338 -4.06 -9.91 5.67
CA PRO A 338 -5.46 -9.54 5.89
C PRO A 338 -5.61 -8.24 6.68
N ASP A 339 -4.83 -8.04 7.75
CA ASP A 339 -4.88 -6.83 8.58
C ASP A 339 -4.57 -5.56 7.77
N ALA A 340 -3.52 -5.62 6.95
CA ALA A 340 -3.13 -4.52 6.06
C ALA A 340 -4.24 -4.23 5.04
N PHE A 341 -4.87 -5.28 4.51
CA PHE A 341 -5.99 -5.15 3.58
C PHE A 341 -7.23 -4.53 4.22
N PHE A 342 -7.64 -5.00 5.39
CA PHE A 342 -8.77 -4.42 6.12
C PHE A 342 -8.49 -2.98 6.55
N LEU A 343 -7.24 -2.63 6.89
CA LEU A 343 -6.86 -1.25 7.17
C LEU A 343 -7.02 -0.35 5.94
N VAL A 344 -6.58 -0.82 4.77
CA VAL A 344 -6.77 -0.07 3.51
C VAL A 344 -8.26 0.06 3.16
N CYS A 345 -9.05 -0.99 3.36
CA CYS A 345 -10.50 -0.91 3.17
C CYS A 345 -11.12 0.17 4.05
N GLU A 346 -10.75 0.24 5.33
CA GLU A 346 -11.24 1.28 6.25
C GLU A 346 -10.82 2.68 5.80
N LEU A 347 -9.53 2.88 5.48
CA LEU A 347 -9.00 4.16 5.01
C LEU A 347 -9.67 4.65 3.70
N GLN A 348 -10.22 3.74 2.90
CA GLN A 348 -10.93 4.07 1.65
C GLN A 348 -12.46 3.99 1.77
N GLY A 349 -13.02 3.80 2.97
CA GLY A 349 -14.47 3.69 3.18
C GLY A 349 -15.10 2.47 2.48
N LYS A 350 -14.35 1.37 2.38
CA LYS A 350 -14.75 0.10 1.73
C LYS A 350 -15.06 -1.03 2.71
N THR A 351 -15.12 -0.75 4.01
CA THR A 351 -15.34 -1.76 5.07
C THR A 351 -16.62 -2.58 4.85
N SER A 352 -17.78 -1.94 4.69
CA SER A 352 -19.03 -2.69 4.43
C SER A 352 -18.98 -3.51 3.15
N GLN A 353 -18.35 -2.97 2.10
CA GLN A 353 -18.19 -3.70 0.85
C GLN A 353 -17.38 -4.99 1.02
N VAL A 354 -16.25 -4.95 1.76
CA VAL A 354 -15.44 -6.15 2.00
C VAL A 354 -16.15 -7.13 2.92
N ASP A 355 -16.79 -6.66 4.00
CA ASP A 355 -17.51 -7.53 4.94
C ASP A 355 -18.63 -8.30 4.23
N ARG A 356 -19.40 -7.64 3.37
CA ARG A 356 -20.48 -8.28 2.59
C ARG A 356 -19.95 -9.32 1.60
N LEU A 357 -18.75 -9.12 1.04
CA LEU A 357 -18.11 -10.12 0.17
C LEU A 357 -17.60 -11.32 0.97
N VAL A 358 -16.94 -11.08 2.11
CA VAL A 358 -16.47 -12.12 3.03
C VAL A 358 -17.64 -12.97 3.53
N LEU A 359 -18.71 -12.32 4.01
CA LEU A 359 -19.95 -12.99 4.40
C LEU A 359 -20.54 -13.82 3.26
N ALA A 360 -20.62 -13.28 2.05
CA ALA A 360 -21.14 -14.04 0.92
C ALA A 360 -20.31 -15.32 0.64
N ASN A 361 -18.98 -15.24 0.73
CA ASN A 361 -18.08 -16.38 0.55
C ASN A 361 -18.22 -17.41 1.68
N ALA A 362 -18.34 -16.95 2.93
CA ALA A 362 -18.57 -17.82 4.09
C ALA A 362 -19.92 -18.56 3.99
N LEU A 363 -20.97 -17.86 3.55
CA LEU A 363 -22.29 -18.45 3.35
C LEU A 363 -22.33 -19.47 2.20
N ASP A 364 -21.54 -19.27 1.14
CA ASP A 364 -21.42 -20.27 0.06
C ASP A 364 -20.71 -21.54 0.55
N ALA A 365 -19.67 -21.40 1.39
CA ALA A 365 -19.01 -22.55 2.02
C ALA A 365 -19.98 -23.30 2.95
N ALA A 366 -20.70 -22.57 3.81
CA ALA A 366 -21.71 -23.15 4.71
C ALA A 366 -22.81 -23.91 3.94
N GLN A 367 -23.27 -23.38 2.81
CA GLN A 367 -24.25 -24.06 1.96
C GLN A 367 -23.70 -25.39 1.41
N GLY A 368 -22.44 -25.39 0.96
CA GLY A 368 -21.77 -26.60 0.50
C GLY A 368 -21.62 -27.66 1.60
N TRP A 369 -21.34 -27.24 2.84
CA TRP A 369 -21.25 -28.15 3.99
C TRP A 369 -22.60 -28.68 4.44
N LEU A 370 -23.65 -27.86 4.38
CA LEU A 370 -25.02 -28.28 4.69
C LEU A 370 -25.47 -29.41 3.75
N ALA A 371 -25.16 -29.29 2.46
CA ALA A 371 -25.42 -30.32 1.46
C ALA A 371 -24.66 -31.63 1.72
N GLN A 372 -23.52 -31.57 2.43
CA GLN A 372 -22.72 -32.72 2.84
C GLN A 372 -23.11 -33.29 4.22
N GLY A 373 -24.21 -32.80 4.81
CA GLY A 373 -24.76 -33.33 6.07
C GLY A 373 -24.24 -32.67 7.34
N MET A 374 -23.42 -31.61 7.25
CA MET A 374 -22.88 -30.87 8.41
C MET A 374 -23.92 -29.91 9.01
N ARG A 375 -25.08 -30.44 9.42
CA ARG A 375 -26.26 -29.65 9.84
C ARG A 375 -26.11 -28.95 11.19
N SER A 376 -25.22 -29.44 12.05
CA SER A 376 -24.96 -28.92 13.39
C SER A 376 -23.75 -27.96 13.46
N SER A 377 -23.09 -27.72 12.33
CA SER A 377 -21.92 -26.86 12.25
C SER A 377 -22.32 -25.42 11.98
N LYS A 378 -21.67 -24.47 12.66
CA LYS A 378 -21.84 -23.04 12.40
C LYS A 378 -20.61 -22.49 11.68
N VAL A 379 -20.79 -21.43 10.90
CA VAL A 379 -19.70 -20.60 10.38
C VAL A 379 -19.68 -19.29 11.16
N CYS A 380 -18.53 -18.94 11.71
CA CYS A 380 -18.31 -17.68 12.42
C CYS A 380 -17.59 -16.69 11.51
N VAL A 381 -18.04 -15.45 11.46
CA VAL A 381 -17.49 -14.43 10.55
C VAL A 381 -17.30 -13.10 11.28
N ASN A 382 -16.08 -12.59 11.24
CA ASN A 382 -15.73 -11.26 11.73
C ASN A 382 -16.39 -10.15 10.88
N VAL A 383 -16.99 -9.17 11.54
CA VAL A 383 -17.68 -8.02 10.89
C VAL A 383 -17.33 -6.73 11.62
N ALA A 384 -17.15 -5.64 10.88
CA ALA A 384 -16.89 -4.33 11.48
C ALA A 384 -18.19 -3.64 11.97
N PRO A 385 -18.13 -2.80 13.02
CA PRO A 385 -19.29 -2.06 13.53
C PRO A 385 -19.99 -1.22 12.48
N VAL A 386 -19.21 -0.55 11.62
CA VAL A 386 -19.76 0.32 10.57
C VAL A 386 -20.69 -0.44 9.64
N THR A 387 -20.40 -1.71 9.35
CA THR A 387 -21.22 -2.58 8.51
C THR A 387 -22.48 -3.01 9.26
N LEU A 388 -22.34 -3.39 10.53
CA LEU A 388 -23.47 -3.87 11.34
C LEU A 388 -24.51 -2.76 11.58
N LEU A 389 -24.05 -1.52 11.70
CA LEU A 389 -24.88 -0.33 11.91
C LEU A 389 -25.54 0.18 10.62
N GLU A 390 -25.26 -0.41 9.45
CA GLU A 390 -25.96 -0.01 8.23
C GLU A 390 -27.44 -0.40 8.31
N PRO A 391 -28.38 0.52 8.01
CA PRO A 391 -29.81 0.28 8.18
C PRO A 391 -30.35 -0.95 7.42
N ASP A 392 -29.73 -1.30 6.29
CA ASP A 392 -30.16 -2.43 5.46
C ASP A 392 -29.44 -3.75 5.78
N PHE A 393 -28.47 -3.78 6.70
CA PHE A 393 -27.59 -4.93 6.89
C PHE A 393 -28.34 -6.20 7.30
N ALA A 394 -29.20 -6.11 8.32
CA ALA A 394 -30.00 -7.25 8.77
C ALA A 394 -30.93 -7.77 7.66
N GLN A 395 -31.62 -6.87 6.94
CA GLN A 395 -32.47 -7.24 5.81
C GLN A 395 -31.68 -7.93 4.70
N TRP A 396 -30.52 -7.36 4.34
CA TRP A 396 -29.62 -7.92 3.34
C TRP A 396 -29.16 -9.32 3.73
N LEU A 397 -28.70 -9.50 4.97
CA LEU A 397 -28.23 -10.78 5.49
C LEU A 397 -29.36 -11.81 5.50
N GLY A 398 -30.54 -11.37 5.94
CA GLY A 398 -31.78 -12.14 5.92
C GLY A 398 -32.09 -12.73 4.54
N ALA A 399 -32.02 -11.89 3.51
CA ALA A 399 -32.20 -12.32 2.12
C ALA A 399 -31.11 -13.28 1.64
N LYS A 400 -29.85 -13.09 2.05
CA LYS A 400 -28.72 -13.97 1.67
C LYS A 400 -28.82 -15.37 2.26
N LEU A 401 -29.25 -15.49 3.53
CA LEU A 401 -29.48 -16.77 4.19
C LEU A 401 -30.66 -17.51 3.56
N ARG A 402 -31.80 -16.82 3.39
CA ARG A 402 -33.01 -17.38 2.78
C ARG A 402 -32.77 -17.90 1.36
N ARG A 403 -32.08 -17.12 0.53
CA ARG A 403 -31.77 -17.52 -0.86
C ARG A 403 -30.96 -18.82 -0.93
N ARG A 404 -30.16 -19.13 0.10
CA ARG A 404 -29.33 -20.34 0.17
C ARG A 404 -30.00 -21.50 0.88
N GLY A 405 -31.17 -21.29 1.48
CA GLY A 405 -31.83 -22.27 2.34
C GLY A 405 -31.04 -22.59 3.60
N LEU A 406 -30.20 -21.65 4.06
CA LEU A 406 -29.38 -21.86 5.26
C LEU A 406 -30.25 -21.68 6.51
N PRO A 407 -30.16 -22.59 7.50
CA PRO A 407 -30.71 -22.35 8.82
C PRO A 407 -30.09 -21.08 9.41
N TRP A 408 -30.92 -20.25 10.03
CA TRP A 408 -30.49 -18.99 10.61
C TRP A 408 -29.32 -19.12 11.59
N GLY A 409 -29.40 -20.11 12.48
CA GLY A 409 -28.36 -20.40 13.47
C GLY A 409 -27.07 -21.03 12.91
N MET A 410 -26.98 -21.22 11.58
CA MET A 410 -25.75 -21.69 10.93
C MET A 410 -24.70 -20.58 10.80
N LEU A 411 -25.09 -19.30 10.93
CA LEU A 411 -24.18 -18.16 10.91
C LEU A 411 -24.05 -17.58 12.32
N GLN A 412 -22.82 -17.23 12.68
CA GLN A 412 -22.48 -16.44 13.85
C GLN A 412 -21.59 -15.28 13.42
N LEU A 413 -21.86 -14.09 13.94
CA LEU A 413 -21.03 -12.91 13.69
C LEU A 413 -20.11 -12.65 14.89
N GLU A 414 -18.93 -12.15 14.61
CA GLU A 414 -17.91 -11.81 15.61
C GLU A 414 -17.58 -10.32 15.49
N LEU A 415 -17.59 -9.62 16.62
CA LEU A 415 -17.26 -8.20 16.73
C LEU A 415 -16.29 -8.01 17.89
N THR A 416 -15.25 -7.21 17.71
CA THR A 416 -14.29 -6.96 18.78
C THR A 416 -14.91 -6.20 19.95
N GLU A 417 -14.35 -6.39 21.15
CA GLU A 417 -14.83 -5.77 22.39
C GLU A 417 -14.99 -4.24 22.29
N HIS A 418 -13.95 -3.53 21.84
CA HIS A 418 -13.99 -2.06 21.71
C HIS A 418 -15.07 -1.58 20.74
N ALA A 419 -15.24 -2.33 19.65
CA ALA A 419 -16.21 -2.06 18.61
C ALA A 419 -17.65 -2.10 19.15
N ILE A 420 -17.96 -3.09 19.98
CA ILE A 420 -19.30 -3.24 20.56
C ILE A 420 -19.58 -2.12 21.58
N ILE A 421 -18.62 -1.82 22.45
CA ILE A 421 -18.79 -0.84 23.54
C ILE A 421 -18.89 0.60 22.99
N ALA A 422 -18.08 0.97 22.00
CA ALA A 422 -18.02 2.34 21.49
C ALA A 422 -19.32 2.80 20.81
N CYS A 423 -20.13 1.88 20.31
CA CYS A 423 -21.34 2.18 19.53
C CYS A 423 -22.63 2.24 20.37
N GLY A 424 -22.57 1.92 21.67
CA GLY A 424 -23.65 2.13 22.64
C GLY A 424 -25.01 1.53 22.23
N THR A 425 -26.08 2.30 22.37
CA THR A 425 -27.47 1.86 22.16
C THR A 425 -27.78 1.48 20.70
N HIS A 426 -27.12 2.10 19.72
CA HIS A 426 -27.29 1.75 18.31
C HIS A 426 -26.80 0.33 18.02
N MET A 427 -25.71 -0.08 18.67
CA MET A 427 -25.19 -1.44 18.55
C MET A 427 -26.15 -2.47 19.15
N VAL A 428 -26.74 -2.16 20.31
CA VAL A 428 -27.76 -3.01 20.96
C VAL A 428 -28.93 -3.25 20.01
N GLN A 429 -29.42 -2.21 19.33
CA GLN A 429 -30.50 -2.37 18.35
C GLN A 429 -30.08 -3.27 17.17
N ALA A 430 -28.91 -3.03 16.58
CA ALA A 430 -28.42 -3.82 15.45
C ALA A 430 -28.25 -5.31 15.80
N ILE A 431 -27.75 -5.62 17.01
CA ILE A 431 -27.63 -7.01 17.49
C ILE A 431 -29.02 -7.62 17.72
N ASN A 432 -29.97 -6.86 18.27
CA ASN A 432 -31.35 -7.34 18.43
C ASN A 432 -32.01 -7.63 17.08
N ASP A 433 -31.80 -6.80 16.06
CA ASP A 433 -32.32 -7.03 14.71
C ASP A 433 -31.77 -8.35 14.14
N LEU A 434 -30.48 -8.63 14.32
CA LEU A 434 -29.88 -9.92 13.95
C LEU A 434 -30.43 -11.10 14.77
N ARG A 435 -30.68 -10.88 16.06
CA ARG A 435 -31.30 -11.88 16.93
C ARG A 435 -32.69 -12.27 16.44
N THR A 436 -33.49 -11.32 15.92
CA THR A 436 -34.81 -11.65 15.33
C THR A 436 -34.70 -12.55 14.11
N LEU A 437 -33.56 -12.50 13.40
CA LEU A 437 -33.24 -13.41 12.31
C LEU A 437 -32.72 -14.75 12.81
N GLY A 438 -32.38 -14.91 14.09
CA GLY A 438 -31.75 -16.11 14.64
C GLY A 438 -30.23 -16.18 14.44
N VAL A 439 -29.58 -15.05 14.14
CA VAL A 439 -28.13 -14.94 13.99
C VAL A 439 -27.52 -14.44 15.31
N GLY A 440 -26.60 -15.21 15.88
CA GLY A 440 -25.91 -14.84 17.12
C GLY A 440 -24.72 -13.92 16.87
N VAL A 441 -24.42 -13.05 17.85
CA VAL A 441 -23.25 -12.18 17.84
C VAL A 441 -22.35 -12.53 19.02
N PHE A 442 -21.05 -12.72 18.75
CA PHE A 442 -20.04 -12.98 19.76
C PHE A 442 -19.12 -11.77 19.91
N MET A 443 -18.73 -11.50 21.15
CA MET A 443 -17.70 -10.53 21.45
C MET A 443 -16.34 -11.21 21.32
N ASP A 444 -15.54 -10.73 20.37
CA ASP A 444 -14.19 -11.20 20.09
C ASP A 444 -13.13 -10.40 20.87
N ASP A 445 -11.95 -10.99 21.05
CA ASP A 445 -10.81 -10.42 21.80
C ASP A 445 -11.14 -10.00 23.25
N PHE A 446 -12.06 -10.70 23.93
CA PHE A 446 -12.49 -10.32 25.28
C PHE A 446 -11.29 -10.31 26.24
N GLY A 447 -11.08 -9.18 26.92
CA GLY A 447 -10.03 -8.98 27.91
C GLY A 447 -8.68 -8.55 27.35
N ALA A 448 -8.58 -8.28 26.04
CA ALA A 448 -7.41 -7.64 25.43
C ALA A 448 -7.40 -6.10 25.63
N GLY A 449 -8.49 -5.52 26.14
CA GLY A 449 -8.70 -4.06 26.27
C GLY A 449 -9.36 -3.60 27.58
N TYR A 450 -9.96 -2.41 27.56
CA TYR A 450 -10.67 -1.82 28.71
C TYR A 450 -12.10 -2.37 28.81
N SER A 451 -12.27 -3.54 29.42
CA SER A 451 -13.59 -4.12 29.64
C SER A 451 -14.37 -3.36 30.71
N SER A 452 -15.43 -2.66 30.31
CA SER A 452 -16.48 -2.27 31.26
C SER A 452 -17.41 -3.46 31.45
N LEU A 453 -17.10 -4.32 32.43
CA LEU A 453 -17.95 -5.46 32.82
C LEU A 453 -19.41 -5.05 33.07
N GLY A 454 -19.65 -3.78 33.43
CA GLY A 454 -21.01 -3.23 33.56
C GLY A 454 -21.76 -3.18 32.23
N VAL A 455 -21.11 -2.81 31.13
CA VAL A 455 -21.74 -2.75 29.79
C VAL A 455 -22.04 -4.15 29.27
N LEU A 456 -21.20 -5.15 29.60
CA LEU A 456 -21.39 -6.53 29.16
C LEU A 456 -22.76 -7.11 29.56
N ALA A 457 -23.28 -6.71 30.73
CA ALA A 457 -24.56 -7.20 31.24
C ALA A 457 -25.77 -6.73 30.39
N ASP A 458 -25.66 -5.61 29.70
CA ASP A 458 -26.73 -5.01 28.90
C ASP A 458 -26.67 -5.41 27.41
N LEU A 459 -25.59 -6.08 26.99
CA LEU A 459 -25.38 -6.44 25.59
C LEU A 459 -26.14 -7.73 25.22
N PRO A 460 -26.97 -7.73 24.16
CA PRO A 460 -27.72 -8.92 23.72
C PRO A 460 -26.86 -9.89 22.90
N ILE A 461 -25.62 -10.13 23.34
CA ILE A 461 -24.67 -11.05 22.70
C ILE A 461 -24.92 -12.50 23.10
N SER A 462 -24.46 -13.43 22.27
CA SER A 462 -24.61 -14.87 22.47
C SER A 462 -23.42 -15.49 23.23
N GLY A 463 -22.26 -14.85 23.19
CA GLY A 463 -21.06 -15.36 23.83
C GLY A 463 -19.86 -14.44 23.72
N ILE A 464 -18.77 -14.86 24.36
CA ILE A 464 -17.47 -14.20 24.38
C ILE A 464 -16.38 -15.16 23.90
N LYS A 465 -15.41 -14.65 23.13
CA LYS A 465 -14.17 -15.35 22.77
C LYS A 465 -13.03 -14.77 23.60
N CYS A 466 -12.43 -15.60 24.44
CA CYS A 466 -11.29 -15.23 25.26
C CYS A 466 -10.01 -15.37 24.41
N ASP A 467 -9.31 -14.25 24.21
CA ASP A 467 -8.08 -14.20 23.44
C ASP A 467 -7.00 -15.14 24.01
N ARG A 468 -6.04 -15.52 23.16
CA ARG A 468 -4.87 -16.35 23.50
C ARG A 468 -4.11 -15.83 24.73
N LEU A 469 -4.15 -14.54 25.02
CA LEU A 469 -3.56 -13.96 26.23
C LEU A 469 -4.11 -14.57 27.52
N PHE A 470 -5.29 -15.19 27.54
CA PHE A 470 -5.80 -15.93 28.71
C PHE A 470 -5.13 -17.30 28.89
N VAL A 471 -4.71 -17.93 27.79
CA VAL A 471 -4.24 -19.32 27.76
C VAL A 471 -2.73 -19.43 27.80
N ARG A 472 -2.01 -18.43 27.27
CA ARG A 472 -0.55 -18.47 27.21
C ARG A 472 0.02 -18.67 28.62
N GLN A 473 0.81 -19.73 28.81
CA GLN A 473 1.41 -20.12 30.10
C GLN A 473 0.40 -20.45 31.22
N LEU A 474 -0.87 -20.67 30.88
CA LEU A 474 -1.95 -20.98 31.83
C LEU A 474 -1.63 -22.14 32.80
N PRO A 475 -0.98 -23.25 32.39
CA PRO A 475 -0.67 -24.34 33.33
C PRO A 475 0.23 -23.93 34.51
N GLN A 476 1.06 -22.90 34.33
CA GLN A 476 2.08 -22.47 35.29
C GLN A 476 1.70 -21.17 36.02
N ASP A 477 0.56 -20.57 35.69
CA ASP A 477 0.13 -19.28 36.23
C ASP A 477 -1.21 -19.41 36.98
N PRO A 478 -1.18 -19.63 38.32
CA PRO A 478 -2.37 -19.72 39.14
C PRO A 478 -3.27 -18.47 39.08
N ARG A 479 -2.70 -17.30 38.79
CA ARG A 479 -3.47 -16.06 38.66
C ARG A 479 -4.29 -16.07 37.38
N ARG A 480 -3.70 -16.50 36.26
CA ARG A 480 -4.44 -16.68 34.98
C ARG A 480 -5.52 -17.75 35.10
N GLN A 481 -5.24 -18.87 35.75
CA GLN A 481 -6.26 -19.89 36.01
C GLN A 481 -7.43 -19.35 36.84
N SER A 482 -7.13 -18.56 37.88
CA SER A 482 -8.15 -17.90 38.69
C SER A 482 -8.96 -16.89 37.87
N LEU A 483 -8.30 -16.08 37.05
CA LEU A 483 -8.95 -15.12 36.15
C LEU A 483 -9.91 -15.83 35.20
N LEU A 484 -9.46 -16.89 34.51
CA LEU A 484 -10.27 -17.65 33.57
C LEU A 484 -11.51 -18.24 34.26
N ARG A 485 -11.38 -18.83 35.46
CA ARG A 485 -12.52 -19.31 36.25
C ARG A 485 -13.53 -18.22 36.60
N HIS A 486 -13.07 -17.01 36.93
CA HIS A 486 -13.97 -15.88 37.18
C HIS A 486 -14.72 -15.44 35.92
N VAL A 487 -14.03 -15.40 34.77
CA VAL A 487 -14.66 -15.10 33.48
C VAL A 487 -15.73 -16.13 33.14
N VAL A 488 -15.46 -17.42 33.34
CA VAL A 488 -16.44 -18.50 33.12
C VAL A 488 -17.66 -18.35 34.03
N ARG A 489 -17.43 -18.00 35.30
CA ARG A 489 -18.52 -17.78 36.25
C ARG A 489 -19.39 -16.60 35.82
N LEU A 490 -18.76 -15.48 35.46
CA LEU A 490 -19.46 -14.30 34.95
C LEU A 490 -20.28 -14.62 33.70
N ALA A 491 -19.66 -15.27 32.71
CA ALA A 491 -20.34 -15.66 31.47
C ALA A 491 -21.54 -16.56 31.75
N ARG A 492 -21.41 -17.50 32.68
CA ARG A 492 -22.52 -18.37 33.11
C ARG A 492 -23.66 -17.57 33.74
N ASP A 493 -23.34 -16.66 34.65
CA ASP A 493 -24.33 -15.80 35.33
C ASP A 493 -25.05 -14.88 34.33
N LEU A 494 -24.40 -14.55 33.19
CA LEU A 494 -24.96 -13.79 32.07
C LEU A 494 -25.54 -14.65 30.93
N HIS A 495 -25.56 -15.98 31.07
CA HIS A 495 -26.01 -16.93 30.04
C HIS A 495 -25.26 -16.85 28.69
N LEU A 496 -23.98 -16.48 28.74
CA LEU A 496 -23.08 -16.35 27.61
C LEU A 496 -22.29 -17.64 27.36
N GLU A 497 -22.14 -18.00 26.09
CA GLU A 497 -21.20 -19.03 25.66
C GLU A 497 -19.75 -18.50 25.76
N VAL A 498 -18.82 -19.36 26.17
CA VAL A 498 -17.39 -19.01 26.24
C VAL A 498 -16.63 -19.88 25.25
N VAL A 499 -15.86 -19.24 24.38
CA VAL A 499 -14.86 -19.87 23.51
C VAL A 499 -13.48 -19.43 23.97
N VAL A 500 -12.53 -20.35 24.04
CA VAL A 500 -11.13 -20.02 24.34
C VAL A 500 -10.27 -20.23 23.10
N GLU A 501 -9.47 -19.23 22.78
CA GLU A 501 -8.62 -19.23 21.60
C GLU A 501 -7.14 -19.49 21.91
N GLY A 502 -6.42 -19.94 20.89
CA GLY A 502 -4.98 -20.05 20.92
C GLY A 502 -4.44 -21.20 21.78
N VAL A 503 -5.23 -22.27 21.99
CA VAL A 503 -4.75 -23.50 22.64
C VAL A 503 -3.80 -24.24 21.70
N GLU A 504 -2.56 -24.45 22.13
CA GLU A 504 -1.53 -25.11 21.31
C GLU A 504 -1.02 -26.42 21.92
N THR A 505 -1.16 -26.59 23.24
CA THR A 505 -0.66 -27.76 23.97
C THR A 505 -1.76 -28.51 24.73
N GLU A 506 -1.52 -29.79 24.98
CA GLU A 506 -2.43 -30.62 25.80
C GLU A 506 -2.56 -30.09 27.24
N GLN A 507 -1.48 -29.54 27.81
CA GLN A 507 -1.50 -28.97 29.15
C GLN A 507 -2.40 -27.72 29.24
N GLU A 508 -2.33 -26.84 28.23
CA GLU A 508 -3.22 -25.69 28.10
C GLU A 508 -4.68 -26.15 27.95
N LEU A 509 -4.94 -27.14 27.10
CA LEU A 509 -6.27 -27.73 26.92
C LEU A 509 -6.85 -28.26 28.23
N GLN A 510 -6.05 -29.00 29.01
CA GLN A 510 -6.46 -29.55 30.29
C GLN A 510 -6.80 -28.44 31.30
N SER A 511 -6.00 -27.38 31.38
CA SER A 511 -6.28 -26.22 32.25
C SER A 511 -7.56 -25.46 31.85
N VAL A 512 -7.84 -25.36 30.55
CA VAL A 512 -9.08 -24.77 30.03
C VAL A 512 -10.30 -25.62 30.41
N LEU A 513 -10.19 -26.95 30.30
CA LEU A 513 -11.23 -27.90 30.71
C LEU A 513 -11.53 -27.85 32.21
N GLU A 514 -10.49 -27.79 33.04
CA GLU A 514 -10.62 -27.63 34.51
C GLU A 514 -11.30 -26.32 34.91
N SER A 515 -11.25 -25.31 34.03
CA SER A 515 -11.96 -24.05 34.21
C SER A 515 -13.44 -24.13 33.82
N GLY A 516 -13.89 -25.26 33.24
CA GLY A 516 -15.29 -25.52 32.86
C GLY A 516 -15.66 -25.06 31.46
N ILE A 517 -14.68 -24.84 30.58
CA ILE A 517 -14.90 -24.34 29.21
C ILE A 517 -14.87 -25.51 28.24
N GLY A 518 -15.93 -25.61 27.42
CA GLY A 518 -16.09 -26.68 26.45
C GLY A 518 -15.72 -26.31 25.03
N ASN A 519 -15.84 -25.03 24.65
CA ASN A 519 -15.57 -24.60 23.28
C ASN A 519 -14.15 -24.05 23.18
N VAL A 520 -13.35 -24.66 22.31
CA VAL A 520 -11.93 -24.37 22.21
C VAL A 520 -11.50 -24.27 20.76
N GLN A 521 -10.66 -23.29 20.48
CA GLN A 521 -10.01 -23.08 19.19
C GLN A 521 -8.50 -22.97 19.38
N GLY A 522 -7.75 -23.55 18.44
CA GLY A 522 -6.30 -23.42 18.46
C GLY A 522 -5.57 -24.43 17.58
N TYR A 523 -4.26 -24.24 17.45
CA TYR A 523 -3.42 -25.08 16.60
C TYR A 523 -3.26 -26.51 17.12
N PHE A 524 -3.62 -26.76 18.38
CA PHE A 524 -3.74 -28.11 18.91
C PHE A 524 -4.70 -28.98 18.08
N PHE A 525 -5.80 -28.40 17.59
CA PHE A 525 -6.79 -29.12 16.76
C PHE A 525 -6.49 -29.01 15.27
N SER A 526 -6.38 -27.78 14.77
CA SER A 526 -6.04 -27.53 13.37
C SER A 526 -5.70 -26.06 13.13
N LYS A 527 -4.89 -25.83 12.10
CA LYS A 527 -4.78 -24.51 11.46
C LYS A 527 -5.99 -24.27 10.57
N ALA A 528 -6.21 -23.01 10.19
CA ALA A 528 -7.24 -22.64 9.23
C ALA A 528 -7.04 -23.36 7.88
N MET A 529 -8.05 -24.07 7.41
CA MET A 529 -7.98 -24.93 6.22
C MET A 529 -8.95 -24.46 5.12
N PRO A 530 -8.69 -24.75 3.84
CA PRO A 530 -9.59 -24.33 2.78
C PRO A 530 -10.95 -25.07 2.87
N PRO A 531 -12.04 -24.50 2.31
CA PRO A 531 -13.40 -25.00 2.51
C PRO A 531 -13.61 -26.45 2.07
N GLU A 532 -12.89 -26.92 1.06
CA GLU A 532 -12.92 -28.28 0.55
C GLU A 532 -12.32 -29.31 1.52
N ALA A 533 -11.41 -28.91 2.39
CA ALA A 533 -10.79 -29.80 3.38
C ALA A 533 -11.65 -29.95 4.65
N VAL A 534 -12.57 -29.02 4.90
CA VAL A 534 -13.40 -28.97 6.11
C VAL A 534 -14.25 -30.23 6.29
N PRO A 535 -14.99 -30.75 5.28
CA PRO A 535 -15.82 -31.94 5.46
C PRO A 535 -15.01 -33.19 5.84
N GLN A 536 -13.85 -33.39 5.21
CA GLN A 536 -12.96 -34.51 5.53
C GLN A 536 -12.43 -34.40 6.96
N TRP A 537 -11.97 -33.22 7.35
CA TRP A 537 -11.52 -32.97 8.72
C TRP A 537 -12.66 -33.19 9.73
N HIS A 538 -13.87 -32.70 9.43
CA HIS A 538 -15.06 -32.84 10.29
C HIS A 538 -15.42 -34.30 10.53
N GLN A 539 -15.38 -35.14 9.50
CA GLN A 539 -15.66 -36.57 9.59
C GLN A 539 -14.58 -37.36 10.33
N ALA A 540 -13.31 -36.95 10.18
CA ALA A 540 -12.17 -37.58 10.84
C ALA A 540 -12.07 -37.18 12.32
N TYR A 541 -12.50 -35.95 12.66
CA TYR A 541 -12.48 -35.48 14.04
C TYR A 541 -13.33 -36.40 14.91
N ARG A 542 -12.70 -36.91 15.97
CA ARG A 542 -13.36 -37.55 17.09
C ARG A 542 -13.08 -36.64 18.28
N PRO A 543 -14.10 -36.24 19.06
CA PRO A 543 -13.85 -35.60 20.35
C PRO A 543 -12.81 -36.46 21.05
N ALA A 544 -11.67 -35.87 21.41
CA ALA A 544 -10.56 -36.63 21.96
C ALA A 544 -11.10 -37.50 23.11
N GLN A 545 -10.66 -38.75 23.18
CA GLN A 545 -10.90 -39.62 24.32
C GLN A 545 -10.12 -39.05 25.51
N ILE A 546 -10.52 -37.87 26.01
CA ILE A 546 -9.94 -37.21 27.16
C ILE A 546 -10.46 -37.98 28.36
N THR A 547 -9.56 -38.73 28.99
CA THR A 547 -9.90 -39.89 29.82
C THR A 547 -10.67 -39.56 31.10
N VAL A 548 -10.82 -38.29 31.48
CA VAL A 548 -11.75 -37.86 32.54
C VAL A 548 -12.21 -36.42 32.23
N LEU A 549 -13.30 -36.25 31.47
CA LEU A 549 -13.97 -34.95 31.43
C LEU A 549 -14.65 -34.73 32.80
N PRO A 550 -14.41 -33.60 33.49
CA PRO A 550 -15.22 -33.25 34.65
C PRO A 550 -16.70 -33.17 34.22
N PRO A 551 -17.65 -33.52 35.10
CA PRO A 551 -19.07 -33.50 34.75
C PRO A 551 -19.44 -32.13 34.19
N ARG A 552 -20.15 -32.13 33.06
CA ARG A 552 -20.61 -30.92 32.40
C ARG A 552 -21.29 -30.02 33.45
N PRO A 553 -20.79 -28.80 33.73
CA PRO A 553 -21.51 -27.90 34.60
C PRO A 553 -22.90 -27.67 33.98
N ALA A 554 -23.95 -27.66 34.80
CA ALA A 554 -25.31 -27.44 34.31
C ALA A 554 -25.40 -26.04 33.66
N VAL A 555 -25.33 -26.00 32.33
CA VAL A 555 -25.54 -24.79 31.54
C VAL A 555 -27.01 -24.78 31.16
N ALA A 556 -27.78 -23.83 31.68
CA ALA A 556 -29.11 -23.54 31.17
C ALA A 556 -28.99 -23.23 29.66
N ALA A 557 -29.86 -23.81 28.83
CA ALA A 557 -29.88 -23.50 27.40
C ALA A 557 -29.94 -21.97 27.24
N SER A 558 -28.98 -21.40 26.52
CA SER A 558 -28.98 -19.95 26.29
C SER A 558 -30.33 -19.57 25.65
N PRO A 559 -31.07 -18.60 26.21
CA PRO A 559 -32.36 -18.18 25.65
C PRO A 559 -32.22 -17.58 24.23
N PHE A 560 -30.98 -17.42 23.75
CA PHE A 560 -30.62 -16.96 22.42
C PHE A 560 -30.59 -18.06 21.35
N LEU A 561 -30.61 -19.36 21.71
CA LEU A 561 -30.50 -20.50 20.78
C LEU A 561 -31.76 -21.37 20.68
N ALA A 562 -32.86 -21.00 21.33
CA ALA A 562 -34.14 -21.64 21.10
C ALA A 562 -34.63 -21.31 19.68
N SER A 563 -35.02 -22.33 18.89
CA SER A 563 -35.58 -22.13 17.55
C SER A 563 -36.68 -21.07 17.57
N PRO A 564 -36.66 -20.07 16.67
CA PRO A 564 -37.75 -19.11 16.59
C PRO A 564 -39.04 -19.88 16.30
N ALA A 565 -40.13 -19.49 16.97
CA ALA A 565 -41.46 -19.99 16.63
C ALA A 565 -41.71 -19.77 15.13
N PRO A 566 -42.35 -20.71 14.42
CA PRO A 566 -42.65 -20.54 13.00
C PRO A 566 -43.45 -19.24 12.83
N MET A 567 -42.93 -18.33 12.00
CA MET A 567 -43.65 -17.11 11.62
C MET A 567 -44.99 -17.50 10.98
N PRO A 568 -46.09 -16.80 11.31
CA PRO A 568 -47.37 -17.03 10.64
C PRO A 568 -47.22 -16.81 9.13
N SER A 569 -47.97 -17.61 8.37
CA SER A 569 -47.85 -17.81 6.92
C SER A 569 -48.10 -16.55 6.10
#